data_AF-A0A3S9YKQ8-F1
#
_entry.id   AF-A0A3S9YKQ8-F1
#
_cell.length_a   1.000
_cell.length_b   1.000
_cell.length_c   1.000
_cell.angle_alpha   90.00
_cell.angle_beta   90.00
_cell.angle_gamma   90.00
#
_symmetry.space_group_name_H-M   'P 1'
#
loop_
_entity.id
_entity.type
_entity.pdbx_description
1 polymer ?
#
loop_
_entity_poly.entity_id
_entity_poly.type
_entity_poly.pdbx_seq_one_letter_code
_entity_poly.pdbx_strand_id
1 'polypeptide(L)'
;MGAGTEPDGSSRSDEEWERFLRESVAGAADAPKEPSARARDVAKRLRTEPDRGLEGWRSYTPARPKRRTGWYVVGLLASLVLLAVALAPGQVVDLFADDGPDSAPLAAETARPAQAPPAEAAQRPTKDKPFRGSPAASWASGAAGITVPKAGAVGWMSAAEVERALARSRDFLVASGLDRGVLRGERPEKAIALINPHQKDVQELLKTAFRIPSEKNDPLLLFSRFQPSRTHLVGDVVKTRGRLTYREGERGALQVTADVTFVYPVTRADAGGDDEIVRTIVRRELVLSWDDPDKVITEPGTFSIVSYKYDMTNGGCGAPTGYFTPPFGTDRRAEKTGTEVDPYDRSAPVGRGESSGDECGRATRS
;
A
#
# COMPACT_ATOMS: atom_id res chain seq x y z
N MET A 1 95.41 -85.21 -34.46
CA MET A 1 95.27 -83.75 -34.64
C MET A 1 93.84 -83.47 -35.11
N GLY A 2 93.11 -82.60 -34.41
CA GLY A 2 91.89 -81.94 -34.89
C GLY A 2 90.56 -82.69 -34.74
N ALA A 3 89.85 -82.44 -33.62
CA ALA A 3 88.40 -82.62 -33.53
C ALA A 3 87.70 -81.32 -33.97
N GLY A 4 86.51 -81.43 -34.56
CA GLY A 4 85.67 -80.28 -34.95
C GLY A 4 84.25 -80.74 -35.29
N THR A 5 83.28 -80.10 -34.64
CA THR A 5 81.85 -80.41 -34.53
C THR A 5 81.02 -79.36 -35.31
N GLU A 6 79.79 -79.73 -35.71
CA GLU A 6 78.62 -78.86 -36.03
C GLU A 6 78.59 -77.99 -37.33
N PRO A 7 77.41 -77.47 -37.78
CA PRO A 7 76.02 -77.68 -37.33
C PRO A 7 74.94 -77.90 -38.43
N ASP A 8 73.74 -78.21 -37.91
CA ASP A 8 72.39 -78.31 -38.51
C ASP A 8 71.98 -77.19 -39.49
N GLY A 9 71.41 -77.61 -40.63
CA GLY A 9 70.54 -76.79 -41.47
C GLY A 9 69.09 -76.93 -41.02
N SER A 10 68.65 -76.00 -40.16
CA SER A 10 67.32 -75.94 -39.58
C SER A 10 66.21 -75.68 -40.62
N SER A 11 65.49 -76.73 -40.99
CA SER A 11 64.10 -76.58 -41.43
C SER A 11 63.28 -76.13 -40.22
N ARG A 12 62.73 -74.91 -40.24
CA ARG A 12 61.87 -74.37 -39.17
C ARG A 12 60.79 -75.38 -38.78
N SER A 13 60.64 -75.62 -37.47
CA SER A 13 59.66 -76.56 -36.93
C SER A 13 58.23 -76.07 -37.15
N ASP A 14 57.27 -77.00 -37.19
CA ASP A 14 55.84 -76.71 -37.35
C ASP A 14 55.31 -75.74 -36.28
N GLU A 15 55.94 -75.67 -35.11
CA GLU A 15 55.62 -74.71 -34.05
C GLU A 15 55.95 -73.25 -34.40
N GLU A 16 57.00 -73.00 -35.19
CA GLU A 16 57.32 -71.64 -35.67
C GLU A 16 56.33 -71.20 -36.76
N TRP A 17 55.88 -72.14 -37.60
CA TRP A 17 54.86 -71.89 -38.62
C TRP A 17 53.49 -71.63 -38.01
N GLU A 18 53.09 -72.40 -37.00
CA GLU A 18 51.85 -72.15 -36.27
C GLU A 18 51.89 -70.82 -35.52
N ARG A 19 53.04 -70.44 -34.94
CA ARG A 19 53.19 -69.14 -34.27
C ARG A 19 53.04 -67.99 -35.26
N PHE A 20 53.69 -68.07 -36.41
CA PHE A 20 53.59 -67.07 -37.47
C PHE A 20 52.15 -66.94 -38.00
N LEU A 21 51.44 -68.06 -38.22
CA LEU A 21 50.03 -68.05 -38.63
C LEU A 21 49.12 -67.45 -37.54
N ARG A 22 49.38 -67.75 -36.27
CA ARG A 22 48.64 -67.12 -35.15
C ARG A 22 48.86 -65.62 -35.08
N GLU A 23 50.10 -65.14 -35.24
CA GLU A 23 50.42 -63.71 -35.21
C GLU A 23 49.89 -62.94 -36.44
N SER A 24 49.90 -63.55 -37.62
CA SER A 24 49.41 -62.91 -38.85
C SER A 24 47.88 -62.87 -38.96
N VAL A 25 47.16 -63.80 -38.33
CA VAL A 25 45.67 -63.77 -38.23
C VAL A 25 45.20 -62.86 -37.10
N ALA A 26 45.91 -62.82 -35.96
CA ALA A 26 45.55 -61.94 -34.84
C ALA A 26 45.90 -60.46 -35.09
N GLY A 27 46.87 -60.19 -35.96
CA GLY A 27 47.37 -58.85 -36.26
C GLY A 27 48.31 -58.33 -35.17
N ALA A 28 49.46 -57.76 -35.56
CA ALA A 28 50.40 -57.18 -34.60
C ALA A 28 49.76 -55.97 -33.89
N ALA A 29 49.83 -55.96 -32.55
CA ALA A 29 49.16 -54.98 -31.70
C ALA A 29 49.60 -53.52 -31.93
N ASP A 30 50.78 -53.30 -32.52
CA ASP A 30 51.40 -51.98 -32.72
C ASP A 30 51.67 -51.63 -34.21
N ALA A 31 50.94 -52.24 -35.15
CA ALA A 31 51.02 -51.82 -36.54
C ALA A 31 50.42 -50.41 -36.72
N PRO A 32 51.16 -49.42 -37.26
CA PRO A 32 50.63 -48.08 -37.51
C PRO A 32 49.44 -48.15 -38.47
N LYS A 33 48.23 -47.88 -37.98
CA LYS A 33 47.04 -47.82 -38.83
C LYS A 33 47.05 -46.54 -39.64
N GLU A 34 47.49 -46.65 -40.90
CA GLU A 34 47.29 -45.56 -41.84
C GLU A 34 45.79 -45.33 -42.09
N PRO A 35 45.30 -44.08 -42.02
CA PRO A 35 43.92 -43.79 -42.30
C PRO A 35 43.60 -44.15 -43.76
N SER A 36 42.51 -44.88 -43.97
CA SER A 36 42.06 -45.30 -45.28
C SER A 36 41.87 -44.10 -46.22
N ALA A 37 41.98 -44.32 -47.53
CA ALA A 37 41.79 -43.27 -48.54
C ALA A 37 40.48 -42.48 -48.33
N ARG A 38 39.43 -43.17 -47.89
CA ARG A 38 38.14 -42.58 -47.54
C ARG A 38 38.20 -41.66 -46.30
N ALA A 39 38.99 -42.02 -45.29
CA ALA A 39 39.17 -41.19 -44.10
C ALA A 39 39.97 -39.91 -44.41
N ARG A 40 40.93 -39.98 -45.33
CA ARG A 40 41.69 -38.81 -45.80
C ARG A 40 40.79 -37.84 -46.59
N ASP A 41 39.90 -38.35 -47.44
CA ASP A 41 38.93 -37.52 -48.17
C ASP A 41 37.89 -36.86 -47.24
N VAL A 42 37.40 -37.59 -46.22
CA VAL A 42 36.46 -37.04 -45.24
C VAL A 42 37.12 -35.96 -44.37
N ALA A 43 38.36 -36.17 -43.92
CA ALA A 43 39.10 -35.16 -43.16
C ALA A 43 39.40 -33.90 -43.99
N LYS A 44 39.65 -34.05 -45.30
CA LYS A 44 39.81 -32.91 -46.22
C LYS A 44 38.50 -32.16 -46.40
N ARG A 45 37.36 -32.87 -46.51
CA ARG A 45 36.03 -32.26 -46.63
C ARG A 45 35.63 -31.46 -45.38
N LEU A 46 35.85 -32.03 -44.20
CA LEU A 46 35.56 -31.38 -42.91
C LEU A 46 36.42 -30.14 -42.62
N ARG A 47 37.61 -30.00 -43.22
CA ARG A 47 38.43 -28.79 -43.11
C ARG A 47 38.06 -27.69 -44.10
N THR A 48 37.34 -28.03 -45.17
CA THR A 48 37.06 -27.10 -46.28
C THR A 48 35.65 -26.49 -46.20
N GLU A 49 34.78 -27.00 -45.34
CA GLU A 49 33.43 -26.46 -45.09
C GLU A 49 33.35 -25.76 -43.73
N PRO A 50 32.96 -24.47 -43.66
CA PRO A 50 32.62 -23.82 -42.40
C PRO A 50 31.34 -24.43 -41.82
N ASP A 51 31.41 -24.73 -40.53
CA ASP A 51 30.44 -25.43 -39.68
C ASP A 51 28.97 -25.01 -39.94
N ARG A 52 28.28 -25.77 -40.80
CA ARG A 52 26.82 -25.79 -40.87
C ARG A 52 26.34 -27.02 -40.10
N GLY A 53 26.15 -26.80 -38.80
CA GLY A 53 25.56 -27.76 -37.88
C GLY A 53 24.28 -28.39 -38.45
N LEU A 54 24.24 -29.71 -38.33
CA LEU A 54 23.29 -30.65 -38.89
C LEU A 54 21.91 -30.56 -38.20
N GLU A 55 20.85 -30.44 -39.00
CA GLU A 55 19.46 -30.57 -38.56
C GLU A 55 19.09 -32.06 -38.43
N GLY A 56 18.82 -32.50 -37.19
CA GLY A 56 18.28 -33.83 -36.88
C GLY A 56 16.76 -33.89 -37.10
N TRP A 57 16.30 -34.94 -37.79
CA TRP A 57 14.88 -35.17 -38.08
C TRP A 57 14.13 -35.65 -36.82
N ARG A 58 12.99 -35.00 -36.55
CA ARG A 58 12.12 -35.04 -35.34
C ARG A 58 12.72 -34.47 -34.05
N SER A 59 12.78 -33.15 -34.02
CA SER A 59 12.41 -32.40 -32.81
C SER A 59 11.23 -31.50 -33.15
N TYR A 60 10.13 -31.59 -32.39
CA TYR A 60 9.23 -30.46 -32.26
C TYR A 60 10.06 -29.34 -31.64
N THR A 61 10.51 -28.41 -32.45
CA THR A 61 11.04 -27.14 -31.96
C THR A 61 9.79 -26.36 -31.52
N PRO A 62 9.52 -26.15 -30.21
CA PRO A 62 8.61 -25.07 -29.87
C PRO A 62 9.22 -23.83 -30.55
N ALA A 63 8.40 -23.11 -31.33
CA ALA A 63 8.82 -21.83 -31.90
C ALA A 63 9.54 -21.08 -30.78
N ARG A 64 10.85 -20.81 -30.94
CA ARG A 64 11.58 -19.97 -29.98
C ARG A 64 10.68 -18.76 -29.80
N PRO A 65 10.10 -18.49 -28.60
CA PRO A 65 9.34 -17.28 -28.45
C PRO A 65 10.34 -16.19 -28.77
N LYS A 66 10.14 -15.50 -29.91
CA LYS A 66 10.89 -14.30 -30.30
C LYS A 66 10.93 -13.52 -29.01
N ARG A 67 12.11 -13.42 -28.39
CA ARG A 67 12.28 -13.05 -26.98
C ARG A 67 11.58 -11.70 -26.81
N ARG A 68 10.29 -11.75 -26.48
CA ARG A 68 9.46 -10.64 -26.09
C ARG A 68 9.83 -10.30 -24.67
N THR A 69 11.02 -10.66 -24.17
CA THR A 69 11.54 -10.20 -22.88
C THR A 69 11.44 -8.69 -22.83
N GLY A 70 11.65 -7.96 -23.94
CA GLY A 70 11.35 -6.54 -23.99
C GLY A 70 9.88 -6.21 -23.66
N TRP A 71 8.90 -6.91 -24.24
CA TRP A 71 7.48 -6.66 -23.99
C TRP A 71 6.94 -7.28 -22.69
N TYR A 72 7.53 -8.36 -22.19
CA TYR A 72 7.24 -8.93 -20.88
C TYR A 72 7.87 -8.07 -19.77
N VAL A 73 9.04 -7.47 -20.00
CA VAL A 73 9.63 -6.50 -19.07
C VAL A 73 8.84 -5.20 -19.13
N VAL A 74 8.46 -4.70 -20.31
CA VAL A 74 7.55 -3.54 -20.42
C VAL A 74 6.17 -3.85 -19.84
N GLY A 75 5.65 -5.06 -20.05
CA GLY A 75 4.38 -5.53 -19.50
C GLY A 75 4.46 -5.73 -17.99
N LEU A 76 5.57 -6.23 -17.45
CA LEU A 76 5.83 -6.36 -16.02
C LEU A 76 6.02 -4.98 -15.39
N LEU A 77 6.75 -4.08 -16.03
CA LEU A 77 6.92 -2.69 -15.58
C LEU A 77 5.59 -1.95 -15.63
N ALA A 78 4.81 -2.08 -16.70
CA ALA A 78 3.47 -1.52 -16.79
C ALA A 78 2.54 -2.13 -15.74
N SER A 79 2.63 -3.44 -15.51
CA SER A 79 1.88 -4.12 -14.43
C SER A 79 2.31 -3.63 -13.06
N LEU A 80 3.61 -3.42 -12.80
CA LEU A 80 4.14 -2.92 -11.54
C LEU A 80 3.79 -1.46 -11.33
N VAL A 81 3.80 -0.65 -12.38
CA VAL A 81 3.31 0.74 -12.36
C VAL A 81 1.81 0.77 -12.09
N LEU A 82 1.02 -0.07 -12.78
CA LEU A 82 -0.41 -0.19 -12.52
C LEU A 82 -0.71 -0.74 -11.12
N LEU A 83 0.09 -1.67 -10.61
CA LEU A 83 0.00 -2.21 -9.26
C LEU A 83 0.36 -1.11 -8.23
N ALA A 84 1.40 -0.32 -8.49
CA ALA A 84 1.77 0.82 -7.67
C ALA A 84 0.66 1.89 -7.68
N VAL A 85 0.05 2.16 -8.84
CA VAL A 85 -1.13 3.04 -8.98
C VAL A 85 -2.33 2.49 -8.21
N ALA A 86 -2.55 1.17 -8.22
CA ALA A 86 -3.67 0.55 -7.52
C ALA A 86 -3.47 0.50 -5.99
N LEU A 87 -2.24 0.22 -5.53
CA LEU A 87 -1.91 0.09 -4.11
C LEU A 87 -1.66 1.43 -3.41
N ALA A 88 -1.20 2.44 -4.15
CA ALA A 88 -0.87 3.76 -3.63
C ALA A 88 -1.27 4.87 -4.63
N PRO A 89 -2.56 4.99 -4.99
CA PRO A 89 -3.01 5.98 -5.97
C PRO A 89 -2.58 7.39 -5.57
N GLY A 90 -2.60 7.70 -4.27
CA GLY A 90 -2.19 8.99 -3.71
C GLY A 90 -0.72 9.38 -3.89
N GLN A 91 0.21 8.44 -4.05
CA GLN A 91 1.64 8.76 -4.29
C GLN A 91 1.93 9.01 -5.77
N VAL A 92 1.16 8.39 -6.65
CA VAL A 92 1.31 8.59 -8.10
C VAL A 92 0.73 9.94 -8.51
N VAL A 93 -0.40 10.36 -7.94
CA VAL A 93 -0.89 11.73 -8.19
C VAL A 93 0.04 12.82 -7.63
N ASP A 94 0.75 12.59 -6.52
CA ASP A 94 1.76 13.55 -6.02
C ASP A 94 2.96 13.69 -6.97
N LEU A 95 3.31 12.66 -7.75
CA LEU A 95 4.41 12.71 -8.74
C LEU A 95 4.06 13.46 -10.04
N PHE A 96 2.76 13.60 -10.34
CA PHE A 96 2.27 14.31 -11.53
C PHE A 96 1.62 15.66 -11.21
N ALA A 97 1.53 16.03 -9.93
CA ALA A 97 1.23 17.38 -9.51
C ALA A 97 2.48 18.24 -9.72
N ASP A 98 2.41 19.19 -10.66
CA ASP A 98 3.44 20.20 -10.89
C ASP A 98 3.45 21.18 -9.70
N ASP A 99 4.06 20.74 -8.59
CA ASP A 99 4.32 21.54 -7.42
C ASP A 99 5.72 22.16 -7.55
N GLY A 100 5.75 23.50 -7.62
CA GLY A 100 6.98 24.27 -7.56
C GLY A 100 7.82 23.92 -6.31
N PRO A 101 9.08 24.38 -6.25
CA PRO A 101 10.12 23.88 -5.33
C PRO A 101 9.88 24.04 -3.81
N ASP A 102 8.69 24.46 -3.36
CA ASP A 102 8.35 24.80 -1.97
C ASP A 102 7.34 23.85 -1.29
N SER A 103 7.06 22.64 -1.80
CA SER A 103 5.97 21.81 -1.23
C SER A 103 6.26 20.30 -1.17
N ALA A 104 7.44 19.91 -0.69
CA ALA A 104 7.61 18.54 -0.22
C ALA A 104 6.70 18.27 1.00
N PRO A 105 5.97 17.14 1.06
CA PRO A 105 5.17 16.81 2.23
C PRO A 105 6.01 16.77 3.51
N LEU A 106 5.43 17.27 4.60
CA LEU A 106 6.04 17.18 5.93
C LEU A 106 6.30 15.72 6.30
N ALA A 107 7.37 15.53 7.07
CA ALA A 107 7.68 14.23 7.65
C ALA A 107 6.51 13.67 8.49
N ALA A 108 6.46 12.34 8.52
CA ALA A 108 5.50 11.57 9.30
C ALA A 108 5.49 12.01 10.78
N GLU A 109 4.30 12.10 11.38
CA GLU A 109 4.13 12.52 12.76
C GLU A 109 4.49 11.38 13.72
N THR A 110 5.61 11.48 14.43
CA THR A 110 6.07 10.48 15.39
C THR A 110 5.63 10.78 16.83
N ALA A 111 5.32 12.03 17.14
CA ALA A 111 4.86 12.49 18.44
C ALA A 111 3.81 13.59 18.28
N ARG A 112 3.03 13.84 19.34
CA ARG A 112 2.06 14.95 19.36
C ARG A 112 2.81 16.29 19.24
N PRO A 113 2.37 17.20 18.35
CA PRO A 113 2.98 18.54 18.27
C PRO A 113 2.88 19.29 19.59
N ALA A 114 3.87 20.13 19.91
CA ALA A 114 3.85 20.94 21.12
C ALA A 114 3.08 22.26 20.96
N GLN A 115 2.93 22.74 19.72
CA GLN A 115 2.35 24.03 19.38
C GLN A 115 1.61 23.95 18.04
N ALA A 116 0.77 24.94 17.77
CA ALA A 116 0.14 25.16 16.48
C ALA A 116 1.18 25.38 15.36
N PRO A 117 0.89 24.97 14.11
CA PRO A 117 1.78 25.27 12.99
C PRO A 117 1.86 26.79 12.75
N PRO A 118 2.97 27.31 12.21
CA PRO A 118 3.13 28.73 11.92
C PRO A 118 1.98 29.30 11.08
N ALA A 119 1.73 30.61 11.23
CA ALA A 119 0.79 31.30 10.35
C ALA A 119 1.35 31.37 8.92
N GLU A 120 0.52 31.01 7.94
CA GLU A 120 0.84 31.15 6.52
C GLU A 120 0.18 32.42 5.96
N ALA A 121 0.73 32.97 4.88
CA ALA A 121 0.10 34.08 4.19
C ALA A 121 -1.30 33.67 3.71
N ALA A 122 -2.31 34.46 4.08
CA ALA A 122 -3.70 34.19 3.72
C ALA A 122 -3.86 34.21 2.19
N GLN A 123 -4.08 33.02 1.62
CA GLN A 123 -4.24 32.82 0.19
C GLN A 123 -5.53 32.05 -0.05
N ARG A 124 -6.35 32.49 -1.00
CA ARG A 124 -7.61 31.80 -1.32
C ARG A 124 -7.32 30.45 -2.00
N PRO A 125 -8.03 29.38 -1.61
CA PRO A 125 -8.00 28.12 -2.33
C PRO A 125 -8.60 28.28 -3.73
N THR A 126 -8.14 27.45 -4.66
CA THR A 126 -8.68 27.33 -6.02
C THR A 126 -8.99 25.88 -6.34
N LYS A 127 -9.74 25.59 -7.41
CA LYS A 127 -10.04 24.20 -7.79
C LYS A 127 -8.78 23.37 -8.02
N ASP A 128 -7.75 23.98 -8.63
CA ASP A 128 -6.47 23.31 -8.88
C ASP A 128 -5.58 23.23 -7.63
N LYS A 129 -5.71 24.20 -6.71
CA LYS A 129 -4.94 24.26 -5.45
C LYS A 129 -5.87 24.44 -4.25
N PRO A 130 -6.67 23.42 -3.91
CA PRO A 130 -7.73 23.53 -2.90
C PRO A 130 -7.20 23.68 -1.46
N PHE A 131 -5.92 23.40 -1.23
CA PHE A 131 -5.25 23.53 0.06
C PHE A 131 -4.36 24.78 0.19
N ARG A 132 -4.30 25.61 -0.86
CA ARG A 132 -3.47 26.82 -0.87
C ARG A 132 -3.79 27.74 0.31
N GLY A 133 -2.77 28.31 0.94
CA GLY A 133 -2.91 29.20 2.09
C GLY A 133 -3.39 28.50 3.37
N SER A 134 -3.03 27.22 3.55
CA SER A 134 -3.24 26.50 4.82
C SER A 134 -2.08 25.55 5.09
N PRO A 135 -1.80 25.25 6.38
CA PRO A 135 -0.81 24.25 6.77
C PRO A 135 -0.98 22.90 6.05
N ALA A 136 -2.22 22.54 5.71
CA ALA A 136 -2.54 21.30 5.00
C ALA A 136 -1.94 21.19 3.59
N ALA A 137 -1.52 22.29 2.96
CA ALA A 137 -0.83 22.24 1.67
C ALA A 137 0.43 21.36 1.73
N SER A 138 1.14 21.41 2.86
CA SER A 138 2.34 20.63 3.15
C SER A 138 2.06 19.24 3.73
N TRP A 139 0.80 18.83 3.88
CA TRP A 139 0.47 17.53 4.44
C TRP A 139 0.47 16.43 3.37
N ALA A 140 0.62 15.19 3.82
CA ALA A 140 0.50 14.04 2.94
C ALA A 140 -0.96 13.81 2.51
N SER A 141 -1.13 13.14 1.38
CA SER A 141 -2.42 12.85 0.77
C SER A 141 -2.99 11.51 1.23
N GLY A 142 -4.28 11.47 1.54
CA GLY A 142 -5.05 10.24 1.83
C GLY A 142 -4.46 9.42 2.97
N ALA A 143 -4.28 8.12 2.76
CA ALA A 143 -3.79 7.23 3.81
C ALA A 143 -2.29 7.45 4.16
N ALA A 144 -1.53 8.16 3.32
CA ALA A 144 -0.10 8.37 3.51
C ALA A 144 0.22 9.30 4.70
N GLY A 145 -0.71 10.18 5.09
CA GLY A 145 -0.55 11.02 6.28
C GLY A 145 -0.94 10.36 7.60
N ILE A 146 -1.29 9.07 7.58
CA ILE A 146 -1.60 8.27 8.77
C ILE A 146 -0.40 7.37 9.09
N THR A 147 0.39 7.78 10.07
CA THR A 147 1.61 7.08 10.47
C THR A 147 1.27 5.85 11.31
N VAL A 148 1.80 4.68 10.94
CA VAL A 148 1.68 3.44 11.72
C VAL A 148 2.99 3.17 12.45
N PRO A 149 2.98 2.95 13.78
CA PRO A 149 4.19 2.70 14.54
C PRO A 149 4.73 1.29 14.26
N LYS A 150 6.02 1.08 14.54
CA LYS A 150 6.62 -0.26 14.50
C LYS A 150 5.91 -1.17 15.51
N ALA A 151 5.55 -2.37 15.08
CA ALA A 151 4.88 -3.34 15.93
C ALA A 151 5.85 -4.06 16.87
N GLY A 152 5.37 -4.33 18.08
CA GLY A 152 6.01 -5.15 19.10
C GLY A 152 4.94 -5.97 19.81
N ALA A 153 5.32 -7.09 20.42
CA ALA A 153 4.38 -7.96 21.12
C ALA A 153 3.75 -7.23 22.31
N VAL A 154 2.45 -7.43 22.53
CA VAL A 154 1.66 -6.79 23.59
C VAL A 154 0.55 -7.74 24.03
N GLY A 155 0.42 -7.95 25.34
CA GLY A 155 -0.63 -8.78 25.91
C GLY A 155 -0.67 -10.18 25.29
N TRP A 156 -1.81 -10.56 24.72
CA TRP A 156 -2.00 -11.86 24.07
C TRP A 156 -1.42 -11.96 22.65
N MET A 157 -1.00 -10.83 22.06
CA MET A 157 -0.57 -10.77 20.66
C MET A 157 0.95 -10.76 20.47
N SER A 158 1.43 -11.57 19.54
CA SER A 158 2.79 -11.48 18.98
C SER A 158 2.99 -10.19 18.18
N ALA A 159 4.25 -9.82 17.90
CA ALA A 159 4.55 -8.62 17.11
C ALA A 159 3.90 -8.65 15.71
N ALA A 160 3.82 -9.82 15.06
CA ALA A 160 3.17 -9.97 13.77
C ALA A 160 1.64 -9.83 13.84
N GLU A 161 1.03 -10.21 14.96
CA GLU A 161 -0.40 -9.99 15.21
C GLU A 161 -0.70 -8.52 15.47
N VAL A 162 0.14 -7.85 16.27
CA VAL A 162 0.06 -6.40 16.50
C VAL A 162 0.22 -5.63 15.18
N GLU A 163 1.12 -6.04 14.30
CA GLU A 163 1.27 -5.43 12.97
C GLU A 163 -0.01 -5.51 12.14
N ARG A 164 -0.65 -6.69 12.09
CA ARG A 164 -1.93 -6.87 11.39
C ARG A 164 -3.06 -6.06 12.01
N ALA A 165 -3.12 -6.00 13.33
CA ALA A 165 -4.09 -5.19 14.07
C ALA A 165 -3.92 -3.70 13.76
N LEU A 166 -2.69 -3.18 13.80
CA LEU A 166 -2.38 -1.80 13.43
C LEU A 166 -2.75 -1.48 11.97
N ALA A 167 -2.45 -2.40 11.04
CA ALA A 167 -2.83 -2.25 9.64
C ALA A 167 -4.36 -2.16 9.49
N ARG A 168 -5.12 -3.06 10.10
CA ARG A 168 -6.59 -3.02 10.07
C ARG A 168 -7.19 -1.81 10.78
N SER A 169 -6.57 -1.33 11.85
CA SER A 169 -6.95 -0.06 12.50
C SER A 169 -6.76 1.12 11.54
N ARG A 170 -5.68 1.14 10.75
CA ARG A 170 -5.51 2.14 9.68
C ARG A 170 -6.56 1.96 8.58
N ASP A 171 -6.86 0.74 8.17
CA ASP A 171 -7.88 0.46 7.15
C ASP A 171 -9.26 0.97 7.58
N PHE A 172 -9.60 0.86 8.87
CA PHE A 172 -10.83 1.47 9.40
C PHE A 172 -10.85 2.99 9.20
N LEU A 173 -9.77 3.70 9.51
CA LEU A 173 -9.67 5.16 9.32
C LEU A 173 -9.80 5.55 7.84
N VAL A 174 -9.23 4.76 6.95
CA VAL A 174 -9.35 4.97 5.50
C VAL A 174 -10.80 4.72 5.05
N ALA A 175 -11.40 3.62 5.47
CA ALA A 175 -12.77 3.28 5.09
C ALA A 175 -13.82 4.23 5.70
N SER A 176 -13.55 4.84 6.85
CA SER A 176 -14.48 5.73 7.55
C SER A 176 -14.31 7.21 7.20
N GLY A 177 -13.10 7.62 6.82
CA GLY A 177 -12.74 9.01 6.57
C GLY A 177 -12.28 9.34 5.14
N LEU A 178 -11.94 8.36 4.31
CA LEU A 178 -11.37 8.59 2.97
C LEU A 178 -12.12 7.88 1.84
N ASP A 179 -12.95 6.89 2.13
CA ASP A 179 -13.76 6.21 1.12
C ASP A 179 -14.77 7.18 0.48
N ARG A 180 -14.71 7.29 -0.85
CA ARG A 180 -15.48 8.29 -1.61
C ARG A 180 -16.99 8.06 -1.54
N GLY A 181 -17.44 6.82 -1.42
CA GLY A 181 -18.86 6.51 -1.23
C GLY A 181 -19.31 7.02 0.14
N VAL A 182 -18.54 6.72 1.19
CA VAL A 182 -18.82 7.18 2.56
C VAL A 182 -18.87 8.70 2.66
N LEU A 183 -17.89 9.39 2.05
CA LEU A 183 -17.85 10.84 2.03
C LEU A 183 -19.05 11.45 1.27
N ARG A 184 -19.60 10.75 0.28
CA ARG A 184 -20.84 11.12 -0.43
C ARG A 184 -22.10 10.62 0.27
N GLY A 185 -22.01 10.16 1.51
CA GLY A 185 -23.19 9.76 2.28
C GLY A 185 -23.69 8.34 2.01
N GLU A 186 -22.94 7.48 1.33
CA GLU A 186 -23.27 6.05 1.25
C GLU A 186 -23.01 5.34 2.57
N ARG A 187 -23.58 4.14 2.78
CA ARG A 187 -23.36 3.40 4.03
C ARG A 187 -21.91 2.85 4.10
N PRO A 188 -21.18 3.03 5.21
CA PRO A 188 -19.77 2.63 5.32
C PRO A 188 -19.59 1.14 5.63
N GLU A 189 -20.04 0.27 4.74
CA GLU A 189 -20.07 -1.19 4.97
C GLU A 189 -18.69 -1.78 5.28
N LYS A 190 -17.65 -1.37 4.55
CA LYS A 190 -16.27 -1.83 4.76
C LYS A 190 -15.74 -1.47 6.15
N ALA A 191 -16.04 -0.26 6.63
CA ALA A 191 -15.61 0.18 7.95
C ALA A 191 -16.41 -0.51 9.06
N ILE A 192 -17.72 -0.68 8.87
CA ILE A 192 -18.60 -1.38 9.82
C ILE A 192 -18.17 -2.84 9.99
N ALA A 193 -17.75 -3.52 8.92
CA ALA A 193 -17.30 -4.90 8.97
C ALA A 193 -16.02 -5.13 9.81
N LEU A 194 -15.28 -4.07 10.15
CA LEU A 194 -14.10 -4.15 11.02
C LEU A 194 -14.45 -3.99 12.51
N ILE A 195 -15.68 -3.56 12.83
CA ILE A 195 -16.15 -3.35 14.19
C ILE A 195 -16.71 -4.67 14.73
N ASN A 196 -16.39 -5.00 15.99
CA ASN A 196 -16.88 -6.18 16.67
C ASN A 196 -18.43 -6.23 16.61
N PRO A 197 -19.02 -7.26 15.96
CA PRO A 197 -20.47 -7.38 15.83
C PRO A 197 -21.17 -7.70 17.16
N HIS A 198 -20.41 -8.09 18.19
CA HIS A 198 -20.93 -8.37 19.52
C HIS A 198 -20.87 -7.16 20.47
N GLN A 199 -20.30 -6.03 20.06
CA GLN A 199 -20.29 -4.80 20.83
C GLN A 199 -21.65 -4.09 20.78
N LYS A 200 -22.53 -4.38 21.74
CA LYS A 200 -23.95 -3.98 21.72
C LYS A 200 -24.18 -2.48 21.55
N ASP A 201 -23.48 -1.65 22.31
CA ASP A 201 -23.61 -0.18 22.31
C ASP A 201 -23.25 0.43 20.94
N VAL A 202 -22.12 0.02 20.36
CA VAL A 202 -21.72 0.49 19.03
C VAL A 202 -22.64 -0.06 17.93
N GLN A 203 -23.10 -1.31 18.05
CA GLN A 203 -24.05 -1.85 17.09
C GLN A 203 -25.41 -1.14 17.14
N GLU A 204 -25.85 -0.68 18.31
CA GLU A 204 -27.05 0.15 18.46
C GLU A 204 -26.87 1.53 17.81
N LEU A 205 -25.71 2.17 18.03
CA LEU A 205 -25.31 3.39 17.32
C LEU A 205 -25.39 3.20 15.80
N LEU A 206 -24.78 2.14 15.25
CA LEU A 206 -24.72 1.89 13.80
C LEU A 206 -26.09 1.57 13.16
N LYS A 207 -27.04 1.07 13.95
CA LYS A 207 -28.43 0.83 13.50
C LYS A 207 -29.25 2.11 13.46
N THR A 208 -29.01 3.01 14.41
CA THR A 208 -29.85 4.20 14.65
C THR A 208 -29.32 5.43 13.90
N ALA A 209 -28.02 5.65 13.94
CA ALA A 209 -27.38 6.90 13.54
C ALA A 209 -27.66 7.31 12.08
N PHE A 210 -27.76 6.35 11.16
CA PHE A 210 -28.03 6.65 9.73
C PHE A 210 -29.51 6.93 9.44
N ARG A 211 -30.42 6.63 10.35
CA ARG A 211 -31.87 6.79 10.17
C ARG A 211 -32.40 8.01 10.90
N ILE A 212 -31.99 8.16 12.16
CA ILE A 212 -32.44 9.22 13.05
C ILE A 212 -31.20 9.79 13.76
N PRO A 213 -30.42 10.63 13.06
CA PRO A 213 -29.28 11.30 13.67
C PRO A 213 -29.71 12.12 14.89
N SER A 214 -28.89 12.09 15.93
CA SER A 214 -29.07 12.89 17.15
C SER A 214 -27.70 13.04 17.83
N GLU A 215 -27.59 13.88 18.86
CA GLU A 215 -26.32 14.10 19.56
C GLU A 215 -25.68 12.81 20.08
N LYS A 216 -26.51 11.88 20.56
CA LYS A 216 -26.06 10.57 21.05
C LYS A 216 -25.84 9.55 19.93
N ASN A 217 -26.51 9.74 18.80
CA ASN A 217 -26.52 8.80 17.68
C ASN A 217 -26.22 9.54 16.37
N ASP A 218 -25.04 10.14 16.28
CA ASP A 218 -24.59 10.82 15.06
C ASP A 218 -23.60 9.94 14.30
N PRO A 219 -23.83 9.61 13.01
CA PRO A 219 -22.86 8.84 12.24
C PRO A 219 -21.52 9.58 12.09
N LEU A 220 -21.50 10.90 12.24
CA LEU A 220 -20.28 11.71 12.25
C LEU A 220 -19.33 11.40 13.39
N LEU A 221 -19.77 10.71 14.45
CA LEU A 221 -18.88 10.24 15.51
C LEU A 221 -17.79 9.32 14.94
N LEU A 222 -18.15 8.47 13.97
CA LEU A 222 -17.26 7.45 13.40
C LEU A 222 -16.92 7.68 11.93
N PHE A 223 -17.78 8.35 11.16
CA PHE A 223 -17.67 8.42 9.70
C PHE A 223 -17.72 9.87 9.21
N SER A 224 -16.81 10.27 8.33
CA SER A 224 -16.88 11.59 7.70
C SER A 224 -17.84 11.55 6.51
N ARG A 225 -18.83 12.46 6.46
CA ARG A 225 -19.96 12.37 5.51
C ARG A 225 -20.43 13.75 5.08
N PHE A 226 -20.70 13.93 3.79
CA PHE A 226 -21.30 15.13 3.22
C PHE A 226 -22.59 14.75 2.49
N GLN A 227 -23.56 15.68 2.46
CA GLN A 227 -24.80 15.49 1.73
C GLN A 227 -24.60 15.86 0.25
N PRO A 228 -24.71 14.92 -0.71
CA PRO A 228 -24.39 15.18 -2.12
C PRO A 228 -25.24 16.28 -2.76
N SER A 229 -26.50 16.41 -2.34
CA SER A 229 -27.38 17.45 -2.87
C SER A 229 -27.03 18.86 -2.39
N ARG A 230 -26.07 19.01 -1.48
CA ARG A 230 -25.65 20.31 -0.91
C ARG A 230 -24.15 20.57 -1.08
N THR A 231 -23.33 19.54 -1.01
CA THR A 231 -21.88 19.65 -0.91
C THR A 231 -21.18 18.63 -1.80
N HIS A 232 -20.22 19.08 -2.58
CA HIS A 232 -19.32 18.25 -3.38
C HIS A 232 -17.88 18.39 -2.90
N LEU A 233 -17.13 17.30 -2.91
CA LEU A 233 -15.67 17.34 -2.73
C LEU A 233 -15.00 17.95 -3.95
N VAL A 234 -13.99 18.77 -3.72
CA VAL A 234 -13.15 19.35 -4.77
C VAL A 234 -11.97 18.42 -5.03
N GLY A 235 -11.95 17.82 -6.21
CA GLY A 235 -10.94 16.82 -6.57
C GLY A 235 -11.08 15.52 -5.76
N ASP A 236 -10.01 14.71 -5.81
CA ASP A 236 -9.95 13.37 -5.20
C ASP A 236 -8.98 13.29 -4.01
N VAL A 237 -8.33 14.39 -3.67
CA VAL A 237 -7.34 14.44 -2.59
C VAL A 237 -7.99 14.94 -1.30
N VAL A 238 -7.76 14.19 -0.23
CA VAL A 238 -7.99 14.62 1.16
C VAL A 238 -6.62 14.71 1.81
N LYS A 239 -6.27 15.85 2.40
CA LYS A 239 -5.00 15.97 3.14
C LYS A 239 -5.18 15.40 4.55
N THR A 240 -4.22 14.61 4.99
CA THR A 240 -4.26 13.97 6.31
C THR A 240 -2.97 14.18 7.07
N ARG A 241 -3.10 14.22 8.40
CA ARG A 241 -1.96 14.24 9.31
C ARG A 241 -2.33 13.59 10.62
N GLY A 242 -1.56 12.59 11.01
CA GLY A 242 -1.69 11.96 12.31
C GLY A 242 -0.93 10.66 12.44
N ARG A 243 -1.23 9.94 13.51
CA ARG A 243 -0.56 8.68 13.84
C ARG A 243 -1.44 7.72 14.61
N LEU A 244 -1.05 6.46 14.57
CA LEU A 244 -1.45 5.44 15.52
C LEU A 244 -0.40 5.34 16.64
N THR A 245 -0.86 5.04 17.84
CA THR A 245 -0.05 4.59 18.97
C THR A 245 -0.74 3.40 19.60
N TYR A 246 -0.03 2.56 20.34
CA TYR A 246 -0.65 1.43 21.01
C TYR A 246 -0.02 1.16 22.37
N ARG A 247 -0.79 0.48 23.22
CA ARG A 247 -0.37 -0.02 24.53
C ARG A 247 -1.17 -1.26 24.91
N GLU A 248 -0.76 -1.93 25.98
CA GLU A 248 -1.61 -2.93 26.60
C GLU A 248 -2.84 -2.26 27.24
N GLY A 249 -4.00 -2.82 26.93
CA GLY A 249 -5.31 -2.43 27.48
C GLY A 249 -5.76 -3.40 28.56
N GLU A 250 -7.02 -3.29 28.94
CA GLU A 250 -7.63 -4.19 29.91
C GLU A 250 -7.67 -5.63 29.38
N ARG A 251 -7.61 -6.60 30.29
CA ARG A 251 -7.68 -8.04 29.96
C ARG A 251 -6.59 -8.49 28.97
N GLY A 252 -5.51 -7.74 28.82
CA GLY A 252 -4.40 -8.04 27.90
C GLY A 252 -4.69 -7.68 26.44
N ALA A 253 -5.76 -6.93 26.16
CA ALA A 253 -6.07 -6.45 24.81
C ALA A 253 -4.96 -5.54 24.26
N LEU A 254 -4.78 -5.51 22.95
CA LEU A 254 -4.01 -4.45 22.31
C LEU A 254 -4.92 -3.22 22.12
N GLN A 255 -4.60 -2.13 22.81
CA GLN A 255 -5.35 -0.88 22.66
C GLN A 255 -4.62 0.07 21.71
N VAL A 256 -5.24 0.36 20.57
CA VAL A 256 -4.73 1.26 19.53
C VAL A 256 -5.43 2.60 19.64
N THR A 257 -4.67 3.68 19.84
CA THR A 257 -5.17 5.05 19.76
C THR A 257 -4.80 5.66 18.42
N ALA A 258 -5.79 6.14 17.69
CA ALA A 258 -5.63 6.93 16.47
C ALA A 258 -5.93 8.39 16.76
N ASP A 259 -5.03 9.30 16.42
CA ASP A 259 -5.28 10.75 16.42
C ASP A 259 -4.93 11.31 15.03
N VAL A 260 -5.95 11.57 14.23
CA VAL A 260 -5.80 11.95 12.82
C VAL A 260 -6.67 13.15 12.49
N THR A 261 -6.09 14.15 11.84
CA THR A 261 -6.82 15.25 11.21
C THR A 261 -6.97 14.99 9.72
N PHE A 262 -8.18 15.21 9.21
CA PHE A 262 -8.56 15.16 7.81
C PHE A 262 -8.98 16.56 7.35
N VAL A 263 -8.57 16.95 6.15
CA VAL A 263 -8.95 18.23 5.53
C VAL A 263 -9.64 17.95 4.21
N TYR A 264 -10.94 18.21 4.18
CA TYR A 264 -11.81 17.99 3.03
C TYR A 264 -12.07 19.31 2.32
N PRO A 265 -11.52 19.54 1.12
CA PRO A 265 -11.90 20.68 0.32
C PRO A 265 -13.27 20.40 -0.32
N VAL A 266 -14.20 21.31 -0.11
CA VAL A 266 -15.59 21.16 -0.52
C VAL A 266 -16.12 22.43 -1.16
N THR A 267 -17.08 22.26 -2.04
CA THR A 267 -17.82 23.34 -2.70
C THR A 267 -19.32 23.03 -2.67
N ARG A 268 -20.14 24.03 -2.97
CA ARG A 268 -21.59 23.85 -3.05
C ARG A 268 -21.96 22.94 -4.22
N ALA A 269 -23.04 22.20 -4.06
CA ALA A 269 -23.55 21.33 -5.13
C ALA A 269 -24.34 22.10 -6.21
N ASP A 270 -24.86 23.30 -5.92
CA ASP A 270 -25.66 24.09 -6.86
C ASP A 270 -24.80 24.88 -7.86
N ALA A 271 -25.19 24.84 -9.14
CA ALA A 271 -24.45 25.37 -10.29
C ALA A 271 -24.40 26.91 -10.39
N GLY A 272 -24.82 27.64 -9.35
CA GLY A 272 -24.99 29.09 -9.36
C GLY A 272 -24.19 29.86 -8.32
N GLY A 273 -23.38 29.18 -7.50
CA GLY A 273 -22.50 29.82 -6.53
C GLY A 273 -21.14 30.17 -7.14
N ASP A 274 -20.51 31.23 -6.62
CA ASP A 274 -19.07 31.45 -6.78
C ASP A 274 -18.32 30.12 -6.58
N ASP A 275 -17.18 29.93 -7.26
CA ASP A 275 -16.25 28.80 -7.09
C ASP A 275 -15.59 28.79 -5.69
N GLU A 276 -16.38 29.04 -4.65
CA GLU A 276 -16.00 29.04 -3.25
C GLU A 276 -15.64 27.62 -2.83
N ILE A 277 -14.44 27.52 -2.27
CA ILE A 277 -13.90 26.30 -1.71
C ILE A 277 -13.72 26.54 -0.22
N VAL A 278 -14.38 25.70 0.56
CA VAL A 278 -14.26 25.66 2.02
C VAL A 278 -13.51 24.39 2.39
N ARG A 279 -12.64 24.47 3.40
CA ARG A 279 -11.97 23.28 3.94
C ARG A 279 -12.68 22.88 5.23
N THR A 280 -13.40 21.76 5.19
CA THR A 280 -13.90 21.13 6.41
C THR A 280 -12.76 20.34 7.05
N ILE A 281 -12.37 20.74 8.25
CA ILE A 281 -11.24 20.16 8.98
C ILE A 281 -11.81 19.33 10.12
N VAL A 282 -11.44 18.05 10.18
CA VAL A 282 -11.98 17.10 11.16
C VAL A 282 -10.83 16.40 11.84
N ARG A 283 -10.66 16.63 13.14
CA ARG A 283 -9.71 15.88 13.96
C ARG A 283 -10.46 14.80 14.72
N ARG A 284 -10.02 13.55 14.61
CA ARG A 284 -10.65 12.42 15.29
C ARG A 284 -9.64 11.69 16.15
N GLU A 285 -10.02 11.48 17.41
CA GLU A 285 -9.33 10.60 18.35
C GLU A 285 -10.19 9.35 18.59
N LEU A 286 -9.67 8.19 18.21
CA LEU A 286 -10.32 6.89 18.40
C LEU A 286 -9.44 6.01 19.27
N VAL A 287 -10.08 5.24 20.14
CA VAL A 287 -9.43 4.19 20.92
C VAL A 287 -10.08 2.87 20.57
N LEU A 288 -9.32 2.00 19.91
CA LEU A 288 -9.74 0.70 19.39
C LEU A 288 -9.13 -0.40 20.26
N SER A 289 -9.94 -1.36 20.72
CA SER A 289 -9.50 -2.51 21.50
C SER A 289 -9.51 -3.76 20.63
N TRP A 290 -8.34 -4.34 20.42
CA TRP A 290 -8.16 -5.67 19.87
C TRP A 290 -8.20 -6.67 21.02
N ASP A 291 -9.42 -7.07 21.37
CA ASP A 291 -9.71 -7.87 22.55
C ASP A 291 -9.15 -9.29 22.46
N ASP A 292 -8.76 -9.83 23.62
CA ASP A 292 -8.38 -11.23 23.76
C ASP A 292 -9.63 -12.12 23.57
N PRO A 293 -9.68 -12.97 22.53
CA PRO A 293 -10.85 -13.79 22.25
C PRO A 293 -11.15 -14.84 23.34
N ASP A 294 -10.16 -15.19 24.17
CA ASP A 294 -10.38 -16.09 25.32
C ASP A 294 -11.11 -15.39 26.48
N LYS A 295 -11.17 -14.06 26.46
CA LYS A 295 -11.74 -13.23 27.55
C LYS A 295 -12.90 -12.35 27.12
N VAL A 296 -13.06 -12.10 25.82
CA VAL A 296 -14.09 -11.21 25.25
C VAL A 296 -14.70 -11.86 24.02
N ILE A 297 -16.02 -11.83 23.93
CA ILE A 297 -16.74 -12.29 22.74
C ILE A 297 -16.48 -11.30 21.60
N THR A 298 -15.76 -11.75 20.58
CA THR A 298 -15.40 -10.99 19.39
C THR A 298 -15.30 -11.92 18.17
N GLU A 299 -15.28 -11.33 16.98
CA GLU A 299 -15.00 -12.08 15.74
C GLU A 299 -13.57 -11.85 15.25
N PRO A 300 -12.93 -12.86 14.61
CA PRO A 300 -11.58 -12.72 14.08
C PRO A 300 -11.42 -11.53 13.15
N GLY A 301 -10.40 -10.70 13.41
CA GLY A 301 -10.09 -9.54 12.56
C GLY A 301 -10.97 -8.30 12.81
N THR A 302 -11.78 -8.31 13.87
CA THR A 302 -12.57 -7.16 14.33
C THR A 302 -12.01 -6.57 15.62
N PHE A 303 -12.36 -5.31 15.90
CA PHE A 303 -12.01 -4.62 17.15
C PHE A 303 -13.25 -3.99 17.79
N SER A 304 -13.21 -3.79 19.10
CA SER A 304 -14.21 -2.98 19.81
C SER A 304 -13.78 -1.51 19.85
N ILE A 305 -14.71 -0.56 19.82
CA ILE A 305 -14.42 0.86 19.97
C ILE A 305 -14.63 1.24 21.44
N VAL A 306 -13.56 1.69 22.10
CA VAL A 306 -13.55 2.09 23.51
C VAL A 306 -13.90 3.57 23.68
N SER A 307 -13.40 4.41 22.78
CA SER A 307 -13.67 5.84 22.80
C SER A 307 -13.65 6.40 21.39
N TYR A 308 -14.57 7.32 21.12
CA TYR A 308 -14.61 8.13 19.92
C TYR A 308 -14.81 9.58 20.31
N LYS A 309 -13.90 10.44 19.87
CA LYS A 309 -13.99 11.90 20.03
C LYS A 309 -13.63 12.53 18.71
N TYR A 310 -14.29 13.62 18.37
CA TYR A 310 -13.90 14.40 17.21
C TYR A 310 -14.20 15.88 17.44
N ASP A 311 -13.34 16.72 16.87
CA ASP A 311 -13.56 18.14 16.73
C ASP A 311 -13.63 18.45 15.24
N MET A 312 -14.47 19.40 14.86
CA MET A 312 -14.61 19.82 13.47
C MET A 312 -14.65 21.33 13.32
N THR A 313 -14.23 21.80 12.16
CA THR A 313 -14.29 23.21 11.77
C THR A 313 -14.76 23.32 10.33
N ASN A 314 -15.62 24.31 10.05
CA ASN A 314 -16.40 24.38 8.81
C ASN A 314 -17.18 23.07 8.53
N GLY A 315 -17.61 22.38 9.58
CA GLY A 315 -18.42 21.16 9.52
C GLY A 315 -19.91 21.41 9.80
N GLY A 316 -20.27 22.66 10.10
CA GLY A 316 -21.60 23.07 10.50
C GLY A 316 -21.74 23.30 12.00
N CYS A 317 -22.63 24.23 12.35
CA CYS A 317 -23.07 24.47 13.71
C CYS A 317 -24.57 24.21 13.80
N GLY A 318 -25.00 23.48 14.83
CA GLY A 318 -26.41 23.19 15.08
C GLY A 318 -26.70 21.70 15.25
N ALA A 319 -27.99 21.36 15.16
CA ALA A 319 -28.47 20.00 15.43
C ALA A 319 -27.84 18.96 14.49
N PRO A 320 -27.49 17.77 14.99
CA PRO A 320 -26.94 16.68 14.18
C PRO A 320 -27.86 16.29 13.01
N THR A 321 -27.31 16.36 11.80
CA THR A 321 -28.00 15.93 10.58
C THR A 321 -27.46 14.61 10.03
N GLY A 322 -26.38 14.08 10.62
CA GLY A 322 -25.63 12.94 10.11
C GLY A 322 -24.71 13.27 8.92
N TYR A 323 -24.57 14.56 8.59
CA TYR A 323 -23.70 15.08 7.54
C TYR A 323 -23.01 16.37 8.02
N PHE A 324 -21.78 16.59 7.57
CA PHE A 324 -21.17 17.90 7.69
C PHE A 324 -21.92 18.91 6.81
N THR A 325 -22.15 20.10 7.34
CA THR A 325 -22.82 21.23 6.68
C THR A 325 -21.87 22.42 6.60
N PRO A 326 -20.91 22.42 5.65
CA PRO A 326 -19.95 23.51 5.50
C PRO A 326 -20.66 24.84 5.23
N PRO A 327 -20.22 25.94 5.87
CA PRO A 327 -20.83 27.25 5.69
C PRO A 327 -20.34 27.88 4.39
N PHE A 328 -21.25 28.06 3.43
CA PHE A 328 -20.96 28.73 2.16
C PHE A 328 -21.64 30.11 2.12
N GLY A 329 -21.04 31.06 1.40
CA GLY A 329 -21.63 32.38 1.15
C GLY A 329 -21.92 33.18 2.43
N THR A 330 -23.18 33.60 2.60
CA THR A 330 -23.61 34.45 3.73
C THR A 330 -23.62 33.71 5.07
N ASP A 331 -23.75 32.39 5.07
CA ASP A 331 -23.77 31.57 6.29
C ASP A 331 -22.42 31.68 7.03
N ARG A 332 -21.33 31.78 6.27
CA ARG A 332 -19.98 32.05 6.78
C ARG A 332 -19.84 33.39 7.50
N ARG A 333 -20.68 34.38 7.18
CA ARG A 333 -20.62 35.74 7.78
C ARG A 333 -21.35 35.84 9.11
N ALA A 334 -22.24 34.90 9.42
CA ALA A 334 -23.00 34.87 10.67
C ALA A 334 -22.15 34.35 11.86
N GLU A 335 -21.05 33.65 11.60
CA GLU A 335 -20.23 32.92 12.59
C GLU A 335 -19.25 33.82 13.39
N LYS A 336 -19.61 35.06 13.70
CA LYS A 336 -18.68 36.06 14.26
C LYS A 336 -18.47 36.00 15.78
N THR A 337 -19.33 35.34 16.55
CA THR A 337 -19.41 35.53 18.01
C THR A 337 -18.88 34.37 18.86
N GLY A 338 -18.16 33.40 18.29
CA GLY A 338 -17.61 32.25 19.02
C GLY A 338 -16.15 32.38 19.45
N THR A 339 -15.75 31.54 20.40
CA THR A 339 -14.35 31.33 20.82
C THR A 339 -13.47 30.97 19.63
N GLU A 340 -12.30 31.60 19.54
CA GLU A 340 -11.33 31.34 18.49
C GLU A 340 -10.63 30.00 18.66
N VAL A 341 -10.66 29.19 17.61
CA VAL A 341 -9.96 27.91 17.56
C VAL A 341 -9.12 27.85 16.29
N ASP A 342 -7.85 27.46 16.44
CA ASP A 342 -7.02 27.08 15.30
C ASP A 342 -7.24 25.62 14.95
N PRO A 343 -7.90 25.29 13.82
CA PRO A 343 -8.23 23.90 13.49
C PRO A 343 -7.01 23.04 13.14
N TYR A 344 -5.84 23.67 12.95
CA TYR A 344 -4.58 22.98 12.69
C TYR A 344 -3.74 22.78 13.95
N ASP A 345 -4.14 23.36 15.09
CA ASP A 345 -3.48 23.10 16.36
C ASP A 345 -3.84 21.71 16.88
N ARG A 346 -2.82 20.84 16.93
CA ARG A 346 -2.94 19.45 17.38
C ARG A 346 -2.29 19.23 18.76
N SER A 347 -1.85 20.28 19.44
CA SER A 347 -1.11 20.21 20.70
C SER A 347 -1.97 19.80 21.90
N ALA A 348 -3.23 20.23 21.93
CA ALA A 348 -4.18 19.83 22.96
C ALA A 348 -4.89 18.49 22.63
N PRO A 349 -5.36 17.73 23.64
CA PRO A 349 -6.27 16.60 23.42
C PRO A 349 -7.59 17.03 22.75
N VAL A 350 -8.20 16.12 21.98
CA VAL A 350 -9.52 16.33 21.37
C VAL A 350 -10.57 16.44 22.47
N GLY A 351 -11.48 17.42 22.36
CA GLY A 351 -12.56 17.63 23.32
C GLY A 351 -12.14 18.23 24.68
N ARG A 352 -10.94 18.83 24.81
CA ARG A 352 -10.60 19.66 25.99
C ARG A 352 -11.26 21.05 25.93
N GLY A 353 -11.83 21.42 24.78
CA GLY A 353 -12.90 22.39 24.71
C GLY A 353 -14.21 21.66 24.95
N GLU A 354 -14.61 21.49 26.20
CA GLU A 354 -16.02 21.32 26.49
C GLU A 354 -16.70 22.58 25.91
N SER A 355 -17.25 22.49 24.70
CA SER A 355 -18.51 23.16 24.46
C SER A 355 -19.49 22.48 25.42
N SER A 356 -19.52 22.97 26.66
CA SER A 356 -20.79 23.18 27.33
C SER A 356 -21.76 23.67 26.26
N GLY A 357 -22.94 23.06 26.17
CA GLY A 357 -23.86 23.17 25.05
C GLY A 357 -23.96 24.55 24.37
N ASP A 358 -24.27 24.50 23.08
CA ASP A 358 -24.79 25.60 22.26
C ASP A 358 -23.83 26.64 21.67
N GLU A 359 -22.54 26.71 22.04
CA GLU A 359 -21.64 27.72 21.44
C GLU A 359 -20.82 27.20 20.24
N CYS A 360 -21.20 27.66 19.05
CA CYS A 360 -20.45 27.52 17.80
C CYS A 360 -19.19 28.39 17.84
N GLY A 361 -18.01 27.75 17.92
CA GLY A 361 -16.70 28.42 17.87
C GLY A 361 -16.35 28.95 16.47
N ARG A 362 -15.32 29.79 16.38
CA ARG A 362 -14.85 30.39 15.13
C ARG A 362 -13.44 29.93 14.78
N ALA A 363 -13.26 29.47 13.55
CA ALA A 363 -11.95 29.15 12.99
C ALA A 363 -11.10 30.43 12.84
N THR A 364 -9.88 30.45 13.36
CA THR A 364 -8.93 31.55 13.12
C THR A 364 -8.37 31.53 11.69
N ARG A 365 -8.35 30.35 11.09
CA ARG A 365 -7.95 30.09 9.72
C ARG A 365 -8.65 28.85 9.21
N SER A 366 -8.74 28.72 7.90
CA SER A 366 -9.28 27.54 7.23
C SER A 366 -8.25 27.00 6.30
#